data_AF-A0A5C7Q8R9-F1
#
_entry.id   AF-A0A5C7Q8R9-F1
#
_cell.length_a   1.000
_cell.length_b   1.000
_cell.length_c   1.000
_cell.angle_alpha   90.00
_cell.angle_beta   90.00
_cell.angle_gamma   90.00
#
_symmetry.space_group_name_H-M   'P 1'
#
loop_
_entity.id
_entity.type
_entity.pdbx_description
1 polymer ?
#
loop_
_entity_poly.entity_id
_entity_poly.type
_entity_poly.pdbx_seq_one_letter_code
_entity_poly.pdbx_strand_id
1 'polypeptide(L)'
;MNRNAQTLYSPIPKTSQAKTTGAASAESDALPALATGVRLYATKACRVNLDGGTAGATDVYLPAEKVEYFPIPASAAGGKIAYIQDSESGTLHITPLSE
;
A
#
# COMPACT_ATOMS: atom_id res chain seq x y z
N MET A 1 5.98 27.03 -29.77
CA MET A 1 5.52 26.57 -28.45
C MET A 1 5.60 25.05 -28.43
N ASN A 2 6.56 24.49 -27.71
CA ASN A 2 6.72 23.04 -27.62
C ASN A 2 5.67 22.51 -26.64
N ARG A 3 4.75 21.66 -27.12
CA ARG A 3 3.68 21.08 -26.31
C ARG A 3 4.32 20.10 -25.32
N ASN A 4 4.09 20.34 -24.03
CA ASN A 4 4.46 19.48 -22.91
C ASN A 4 4.42 17.99 -23.32
N ALA A 5 5.59 17.37 -23.47
CA ALA A 5 5.68 15.92 -23.45
C ALA A 5 5.33 15.51 -22.03
N GLN A 6 4.07 15.18 -21.77
CA GLN A 6 3.72 14.46 -20.55
C GLN A 6 4.40 13.10 -20.68
N THR A 7 5.56 12.95 -20.01
CA THR A 7 6.20 11.66 -19.84
C THR A 7 5.15 10.72 -19.30
N LEU A 8 4.80 9.68 -20.06
CA LEU A 8 3.78 8.72 -19.67
C LEU A 8 4.31 8.00 -18.43
N TYR A 9 3.86 8.40 -17.24
CA TYR A 9 4.21 7.73 -16.00
C TYR A 9 3.57 6.34 -16.03
N SER A 10 4.39 5.32 -16.31
CA SER A 10 3.97 3.92 -16.31
C SER A 10 4.64 3.23 -15.12
N PRO A 11 3.99 3.21 -13.94
CA PRO A 11 4.58 2.60 -12.76
C PRO A 11 4.85 1.11 -13.00
N ILE A 12 6.09 0.69 -12.79
CA ILE A 12 6.52 -0.69 -12.98
C ILE A 12 6.24 -1.47 -11.68
N PRO A 13 5.37 -2.49 -11.70
CA PRO A 13 5.11 -3.30 -10.52
C PRO A 13 6.35 -4.13 -10.15
N LYS A 14 6.70 -4.13 -8.86
CA LYS A 14 7.73 -5.00 -8.29
C LYS A 14 7.12 -6.28 -7.74
N THR A 15 7.95 -7.12 -7.14
CA THR A 15 7.53 -8.35 -6.48
C THR A 15 6.40 -8.06 -5.48
N SER A 16 5.27 -8.71 -5.67
CA SER A 16 4.14 -8.63 -4.75
C SER A 16 4.40 -9.51 -3.53
N GLN A 17 4.02 -9.02 -2.36
CA GLN A 17 4.05 -9.77 -1.11
C GLN A 17 2.63 -10.07 -0.65
N ALA A 18 2.39 -11.27 -0.14
CA ALA A 18 1.13 -11.64 0.50
C ALA A 18 1.35 -11.69 2.01
N LYS A 19 0.52 -10.97 2.77
CA LYS A 19 0.66 -10.86 4.22
C LYS A 19 -0.66 -11.17 4.90
N THR A 20 -0.64 -12.23 5.69
CA THR A 20 -1.78 -12.59 6.54
C THR A 20 -1.71 -11.76 7.82
N THR A 21 -2.83 -11.12 8.16
CA THR A 21 -2.99 -10.34 9.38
C THR A 21 -4.34 -10.67 10.00
N GLY A 22 -4.41 -10.62 11.33
CA GLY A 22 -5.64 -10.78 12.09
C GLY A 22 -6.22 -9.43 12.53
N ALA A 23 -7.45 -9.43 13.03
CA ALA A 23 -8.12 -8.21 13.49
C ALA A 23 -7.57 -7.65 14.82
N ALA A 24 -6.74 -8.42 15.53
CA ALA A 24 -6.22 -8.04 16.86
C ALA A 24 -4.79 -7.50 16.85
N SER A 25 -4.10 -7.49 15.69
CA SER A 25 -2.69 -7.12 15.64
C SER A 25 -2.38 -6.38 14.34
N ALA A 26 -1.95 -5.13 14.51
CA ALA A 26 -1.41 -4.34 13.41
C ALA A 26 -0.03 -4.89 13.03
N GLU A 27 0.13 -5.16 11.74
CA GLU A 27 1.37 -5.63 11.14
C GLU A 27 1.97 -4.52 10.28
N SER A 28 3.23 -4.70 9.85
CA SER A 28 3.83 -3.78 8.87
C SER A 28 4.78 -4.48 7.92
N ASP A 29 4.93 -3.91 6.73
CA ASP A 29 5.88 -4.38 5.73
C ASP A 29 6.72 -3.23 5.18
N ALA A 30 7.98 -3.51 4.90
CA ALA A 30 8.90 -2.54 4.36
C ALA A 30 8.64 -2.35 2.86
N LEU A 31 8.71 -1.10 2.43
CA LEU A 31 8.69 -0.73 1.02
C LEU A 31 10.12 -0.60 0.50
N PRO A 32 10.37 -0.89 -0.79
CA PRO A 32 11.64 -0.58 -1.42
C PRO A 32 12.00 0.92 -1.31
N ALA A 33 13.28 1.23 -1.19
CA ALA A 33 13.81 2.60 -1.02
C ALA A 33 13.38 3.59 -2.11
N LEU A 34 13.00 3.11 -3.30
CA LEU A 34 12.58 3.91 -4.46
C LEU A 34 11.13 3.62 -4.87
N ALA A 35 10.31 3.13 -3.95
CA ALA A 35 8.88 2.96 -4.21
C ALA A 35 8.23 4.33 -4.37
N THR A 36 7.57 4.55 -5.51
CA THR A 36 6.82 5.76 -5.83
C THR A 36 5.31 5.58 -5.61
N GLY A 37 4.89 4.34 -5.41
CA GLY A 37 3.52 4.01 -5.05
C GLY A 37 3.36 2.56 -4.63
N VAL A 38 2.13 2.19 -4.30
CA VAL A 38 1.77 0.82 -3.95
C VAL A 38 0.41 0.49 -4.53
N ARG A 39 0.29 -0.72 -5.06
CA ARG A 39 -0.98 -1.36 -5.36
C ARG A 39 -1.34 -2.30 -4.22
N LEU A 40 -2.49 -2.08 -3.60
CA LEU A 40 -3.01 -2.90 -2.51
C LEU A 40 -4.24 -3.68 -2.98
N TYR A 41 -4.35 -4.92 -2.51
CA TYR A 41 -5.54 -5.75 -2.67
C TYR A 41 -5.74 -6.57 -1.41
N ALA A 42 -6.90 -6.46 -0.77
CA ALA A 42 -7.20 -7.17 0.46
C ALA A 42 -8.30 -8.22 0.25
N THR A 43 -8.13 -9.43 0.78
CA THR A 43 -9.17 -10.47 0.73
C THR A 43 -10.30 -10.23 1.74
N LYS A 44 -10.03 -9.39 2.75
CA LYS A 44 -10.98 -8.92 3.77
C LYS A 44 -10.74 -7.42 3.97
N ALA A 45 -11.75 -6.72 4.48
CA ALA A 45 -11.63 -5.29 4.70
C ALA A 45 -10.57 -4.99 5.76
N CYS A 46 -9.71 -4.02 5.49
CA CYS A 46 -8.60 -3.66 6.39
C CYS A 46 -8.40 -2.15 6.45
N ARG A 47 -7.61 -1.73 7.44
CA ARG A 47 -7.13 -0.37 7.62
C ARG A 47 -5.65 -0.32 7.28
N VAL A 48 -5.22 0.70 6.53
CA VAL A 48 -3.83 0.85 6.12
C VAL A 48 -3.29 2.24 6.46
N ASN A 49 -2.09 2.28 7.02
CA ASN A 49 -1.33 3.50 7.31
C ASN A 49 -0.07 3.51 6.45
N LEU A 50 0.04 4.51 5.57
CA LEU A 50 1.14 4.65 4.62
C LEU A 50 2.26 5.56 5.13
N ASP A 51 2.07 6.20 6.28
CA ASP A 51 3.02 7.14 6.88
C ASP A 51 4.01 6.43 7.82
N GLY A 52 3.94 5.10 7.90
CA GLY A 52 4.81 4.28 8.75
C GLY A 52 4.43 4.26 10.23
N GLY A 53 3.22 4.70 10.57
CA GLY A 53 2.63 4.55 11.91
C GLY A 53 2.18 3.12 12.22
N THR A 54 1.41 2.97 13.29
CA THR A 54 0.63 1.75 13.57
C THR A 54 -0.75 1.91 12.97
N ALA A 55 -1.22 0.93 12.20
CA ALA A 55 -2.57 0.98 11.62
C ALA A 55 -3.65 0.86 12.69
N GLY A 56 -4.71 1.67 12.56
CA GLY A 56 -5.84 1.74 13.47
C GLY A 56 -7.14 2.16 12.77
N ALA A 57 -8.22 2.29 13.54
CA ALA A 57 -9.58 2.47 13.02
C ALA A 57 -9.80 3.78 12.24
N THR A 58 -8.97 4.79 12.44
CA THR A 58 -9.05 6.09 11.75
C THR A 58 -8.23 6.15 10.46
N ASP A 59 -7.42 5.13 10.19
CA ASP A 59 -6.62 5.07 8.97
C ASP A 59 -7.47 4.70 7.76
N VAL A 60 -6.82 4.72 6.58
CA VAL A 60 -7.46 4.51 5.28
C VAL A 60 -8.15 3.15 5.26
N TYR A 61 -9.46 3.18 5.01
CA TYR A 61 -10.24 1.96 4.82
C TYR A 61 -10.01 1.40 3.43
N LEU A 62 -9.54 0.16 3.36
CA LEU A 62 -9.42 -0.61 2.14
C LEU A 62 -10.52 -1.69 2.11
N PRO A 63 -11.53 -1.57 1.22
CA PRO A 63 -12.58 -2.56 1.09
C PRO A 63 -12.05 -3.91 0.61
N ALA A 64 -12.73 -4.98 1.04
CA ALA A 64 -12.44 -6.33 0.58
C ALA A 64 -12.61 -6.45 -0.93
N GLU A 65 -11.73 -7.24 -1.55
CA GLU A 65 -11.78 -7.65 -2.96
C GLU A 65 -11.69 -6.48 -3.96
N LYS A 66 -11.15 -5.34 -3.52
CA LYS A 66 -10.87 -4.19 -4.37
C LYS A 66 -9.37 -3.94 -4.46
N VAL A 67 -8.97 -3.49 -5.64
CA VAL A 67 -7.60 -3.04 -5.90
C VAL A 67 -7.58 -1.54 -5.77
N GLU A 68 -6.68 -1.02 -4.94
CA GLU A 68 -6.45 0.41 -4.81
C GLU A 68 -4.99 0.75 -5.01
N TYR A 69 -4.74 1.96 -5.49
CA TYR A 69 -3.41 2.47 -5.81
C TYR A 69 -3.17 3.73 -4.97
N PHE A 70 -2.08 3.72 -4.21
CA PHE A 70 -1.70 4.86 -3.39
C PHE A 70 -0.35 5.38 -3.83
N PRO A 71 -0.21 6.69 -4.09
CA PRO A 71 1.10 7.30 -4.26
C PRO A 71 1.83 7.27 -2.91
N ILE A 72 3.12 6.97 -2.94
CA ILE A 72 3.98 7.10 -1.77
C ILE A 72 4.73 8.42 -1.94
N PRO A 73 4.56 9.40 -1.03
CA PRO A 73 5.32 10.63 -1.11
C PRO A 73 6.82 10.30 -0.98
N ALA A 74 7.68 11.04 -1.68
CA ALA A 74 9.13 10.78 -1.66
C ALA A 74 9.73 10.77 -0.24
N SER A 75 9.12 11.50 0.71
CA SER A 75 9.49 11.49 2.12
C SER A 75 9.22 10.17 2.85
N ALA A 76 8.38 9.31 2.29
CA ALA A 76 8.03 7.98 2.79
C ALA A 76 8.61 6.84 1.91
N ALA A 77 9.42 7.17 0.90
CA ALA A 77 10.12 6.18 0.09
C ALA A 77 11.10 5.37 0.97
N GLY A 78 11.09 4.04 0.85
CA GLY A 78 11.80 3.16 1.79
C GLY A 78 11.16 3.06 3.18
N GLY A 79 9.98 3.66 3.37
CA GLY A 79 9.19 3.54 4.57
C GLY A 79 8.52 2.17 4.71
N LYS A 80 7.49 2.11 5.55
CA LYS A 80 6.71 0.90 5.77
C LYS A 80 5.23 1.19 5.64
N ILE A 81 4.48 0.19 5.19
CA ILE A 81 3.02 0.19 5.24
C ILE A 81 2.61 -0.61 6.47
N ALA A 82 1.85 0.01 7.35
CA ALA A 82 1.19 -0.72 8.42
C ALA A 82 -0.25 -1.05 8.03
N TYR A 83 -0.74 -2.19 8.52
CA TYR A 83 -2.08 -2.68 8.19
C TYR A 83 -2.66 -3.54 9.32
N ILE A 84 -3.98 -3.47 9.47
CA ILE A 84 -4.74 -4.30 10.42
C ILE A 84 -6.07 -4.68 9.79
N GLN A 85 -6.53 -5.93 9.98
CA GLN A 85 -7.86 -6.32 9.51
C GLN A 85 -8.95 -5.66 10.36
N ASP A 86 -10.07 -5.32 9.73
CA ASP A 86 -11.14 -4.59 10.43
C ASP A 86 -11.92 -5.49 11.40
N SER A 87 -12.14 -6.77 11.05
CA SER A 87 -12.94 -7.71 11.87
C SER A 87 -12.58 -9.19 11.71
N GLU A 88 -12.15 -9.62 10.53
CA GLU A 88 -11.81 -11.01 10.22
C GLU A 88 -10.39 -11.12 9.66
N SER A 89 -9.68 -12.20 10.00
CA SER A 89 -8.37 -12.47 9.41
C SER A 89 -8.44 -12.56 7.90
N GLY A 90 -7.46 -11.98 7.23
CA GLY A 90 -7.39 -11.93 5.79
C GLY A 90 -5.96 -11.71 5.30
N THR A 91 -5.80 -11.72 3.99
CA THR A 91 -4.53 -11.50 3.31
C THR A 91 -4.55 -10.13 2.64
N LEU A 92 -3.54 -9.32 2.93
CA LEU A 92 -3.22 -8.12 2.19
C LEU A 92 -2.11 -8.43 1.18
N HIS A 93 -2.36 -8.15 -0.09
CA HIS A 93 -1.39 -8.22 -1.16
C HIS A 93 -0.81 -6.82 -1.40
N ILE A 94 0.49 -6.69 -1.21
CA ILE A 94 1.23 -5.43 -1.30
C ILE A 94 2.15 -5.52 -2.52
N THR A 95 1.89 -4.72 -3.54
CA THR A 95 2.75 -4.64 -4.73
C THR A 95 3.36 -3.24 -4.82
N PRO A 96 4.64 -3.07 -4.44
CA PRO A 96 5.32 -1.79 -4.63
C PRO A 96 5.42 -1.43 -6.11
N LEU A 97 5.36 -0.14 -6.39
CA LEU A 97 5.51 0.45 -7.72
C LEU A 97 6.76 1.33 -7.71
N SER A 98 7.54 1.29 -8.79
CA SER A 98 8.61 2.27 -9.03
C SER A 98 8.43 2.94 -10.38
N GLU A 99 9.17 4.02 -10.59
CA GLU A 99 9.55 4.49 -11.92
C GLU A 99 10.38 3.45 -12.69
#